data_AF-W0PEK9-F1
#
_entry.id   AF-W0PEK9-F1
#
_cell.length_a   1.000
_cell.length_b   1.000
_cell.length_c   1.000
_cell.angle_alpha   90.00
_cell.angle_beta   90.00
_cell.angle_gamma   90.00
#
_symmetry.space_group_name_H-M   'P 1'
#
loop_
_entity.id
_entity.type
_entity.pdbx_description
1 polymer ?
#
loop_
_entity_poly.entity_id
_entity_poly.type
_entity_poly.pdbx_seq_one_letter_code
_entity_poly.pdbx_strand_id
1 'polypeptide(L)'
;MKFRTVVTSLSLLIAATLPLSSFSQTAAPQAKQNSLASGLVSDGGISAELTSVVKTGNRVTVKVRFMETDPDAKKISVLYSRLDKAAYENDFYLLAGDKKYLLLKDSAGKPLAPEKLVLSNKGKLRGIWYGTFPAPPEGESLMLFLPNIEPLGPFSMTGE
;
A
#
# COMPACT_ATOMS: atom_id res chain seq x y z
N MET A 1 29.86 57.93 -60.48
CA MET A 1 31.25 57.49 -60.68
C MET A 1 32.01 57.70 -59.38
N LYS A 2 32.76 56.69 -58.94
CA LYS A 2 33.80 56.68 -57.88
C LYS A 2 33.38 56.35 -56.44
N PHE A 3 33.91 55.18 -56.04
CA PHE A 3 33.92 54.49 -54.75
C PHE A 3 34.60 55.27 -53.63
N ARG A 4 34.19 55.01 -52.39
CA ARG A 4 35.08 55.07 -51.21
C ARG A 4 34.83 53.88 -50.27
N THR A 5 35.93 53.20 -50.01
CA THR A 5 36.19 52.06 -49.13
C THR A 5 35.87 52.36 -47.67
N VAL A 6 35.28 51.40 -46.95
CA VAL A 6 35.45 51.28 -45.49
C VAL A 6 35.61 49.80 -45.12
N VAL A 7 36.76 49.50 -44.54
CA VAL A 7 37.15 48.24 -43.90
C VAL A 7 36.43 48.16 -42.56
N THR A 8 35.79 47.03 -42.25
CA THR A 8 35.39 46.75 -40.85
C THR A 8 35.65 45.28 -40.48
N SER A 9 36.68 45.14 -39.67
CA SER A 9 37.07 44.12 -38.69
C SER A 9 36.29 42.80 -38.63
N LEU A 10 37.03 41.72 -38.95
CA LEU A 10 36.73 40.34 -38.66
C LEU A 10 36.87 40.08 -37.14
N SER A 11 35.76 39.83 -36.44
CA SER A 11 35.76 39.37 -35.05
C SER A 11 35.39 37.89 -34.99
N LEU A 12 36.35 37.06 -34.61
CA LEU A 12 36.23 35.62 -34.44
C LEU A 12 35.59 35.33 -33.07
N LEU A 13 34.31 34.93 -33.05
CA LEU A 13 33.66 34.43 -31.85
C LEU A 13 33.93 32.92 -31.72
N ILE A 14 34.77 32.54 -30.76
CA ILE A 14 34.95 31.15 -30.34
C ILE A 14 33.79 30.80 -29.40
N ALA A 15 32.81 30.06 -29.91
CA ALA A 15 31.73 29.50 -29.10
C ALA A 15 32.24 28.25 -28.36
N ALA A 16 32.49 28.37 -27.05
CA ALA A 16 32.76 27.23 -26.19
C ALA A 16 31.45 26.49 -25.88
N THR A 17 31.23 25.34 -26.50
CA THR A 17 30.11 24.44 -26.19
C THR A 17 30.42 23.64 -24.94
N LEU A 18 29.81 24.00 -23.80
CA LEU A 18 29.80 23.14 -22.62
C LEU A 18 28.76 22.03 -22.84
N PRO A 19 29.11 20.74 -22.69
CA PRO A 19 28.11 19.68 -22.70
C PRO A 19 27.27 19.77 -21.42
N LEU A 20 26.00 20.17 -21.56
CA LEU A 20 24.98 19.93 -20.56
C LEU A 20 24.87 18.42 -20.37
N SER A 21 25.42 17.90 -19.27
CA SER A 21 25.16 16.54 -18.83
C SER A 21 23.67 16.45 -18.51
N SER A 22 22.90 15.89 -19.43
CA SER A 22 21.53 15.45 -19.18
C SER A 22 21.58 14.43 -18.05
N PHE A 23 21.17 14.81 -16.85
CA PHE A 23 20.81 13.85 -15.82
C PHE A 23 19.58 13.12 -16.33
N SER A 24 19.79 11.99 -17.00
CA SER A 24 18.77 10.97 -17.15
C SER A 24 18.44 10.49 -15.74
N GLN A 25 17.40 11.09 -15.15
CA GLN A 25 16.77 10.56 -13.96
C GLN A 25 16.08 9.27 -14.39
N THR A 26 16.84 8.17 -14.39
CA THR A 26 16.29 6.83 -14.44
C THR A 26 15.33 6.75 -13.27
N ALA A 27 14.03 6.85 -13.55
CA ALA A 27 13.01 6.57 -12.55
C ALA A 27 13.36 5.20 -11.97
N ALA A 28 13.69 5.16 -10.68
CA ALA A 28 13.90 3.91 -9.99
C ALA A 28 12.68 3.03 -10.31
N PRO A 29 12.85 1.76 -10.71
CA PRO A 29 11.72 0.86 -10.88
C PRO A 29 10.91 0.95 -9.61
N GLN A 30 9.66 1.42 -9.71
CA GLN A 30 8.77 1.48 -8.57
C GLN A 30 8.65 0.05 -8.07
N ALA A 31 9.33 -0.26 -6.96
CA ALA A 31 9.42 -1.62 -6.45
C ALA A 31 7.99 -2.14 -6.36
N LYS A 32 7.66 -3.09 -7.23
CA LYS A 32 6.35 -3.71 -7.26
C LYS A 32 6.28 -4.53 -5.98
N GLN A 33 5.72 -3.93 -4.93
CA GLN A 33 5.60 -4.62 -3.66
C GLN A 33 4.65 -5.78 -3.89
N ASN A 34 5.20 -7.00 -3.87
CA ASN A 34 4.42 -8.20 -4.15
C ASN A 34 3.36 -8.38 -3.07
N SER A 35 2.11 -8.47 -3.49
CA SER A 35 1.00 -8.82 -2.62
C SER A 35 0.99 -10.34 -2.38
N LEU A 36 0.79 -10.75 -1.14
CA LEU A 36 0.66 -12.15 -0.71
C LEU A 36 -0.74 -12.70 -0.97
N ALA A 37 -1.75 -11.83 -0.91
CA ALA A 37 -3.14 -12.12 -1.24
C ALA A 37 -3.86 -10.80 -1.55
N SER A 38 -4.89 -10.84 -2.37
CA SER A 38 -5.69 -9.66 -2.69
C SER A 38 -7.17 -10.00 -2.77
N GLY A 39 -8.01 -9.00 -2.51
CA GLY A 39 -9.46 -9.09 -2.62
C GLY A 39 -10.05 -7.71 -2.85
N LEU A 40 -11.25 -7.65 -3.37
CA LEU A 40 -11.92 -6.39 -3.67
C LEU A 40 -12.66 -5.85 -2.43
N VAL A 41 -12.63 -4.54 -2.24
CA VAL A 41 -13.57 -3.85 -1.35
C VAL A 41 -14.96 -3.97 -1.98
N SER A 42 -16.01 -4.12 -1.15
CA SER A 42 -17.37 -4.39 -1.63
C SER A 42 -17.97 -3.34 -2.58
N ASP A 43 -17.37 -2.15 -2.69
CA ASP A 43 -17.78 -1.12 -3.66
C ASP A 43 -17.21 -1.33 -5.08
N GLY A 44 -16.30 -2.29 -5.25
CA GLY A 44 -15.73 -2.70 -6.53
C GLY A 44 -14.56 -1.84 -7.04
N GLY A 45 -14.29 -0.68 -6.43
CA GLY A 45 -13.35 0.31 -6.96
C GLY A 45 -11.95 0.28 -6.34
N ILE A 46 -11.75 -0.56 -5.32
CA ILE A 46 -10.54 -0.61 -4.52
C ILE A 46 -10.14 -2.07 -4.27
N SER A 47 -8.88 -2.39 -4.52
CA SER A 47 -8.25 -3.66 -4.11
C SER A 47 -7.65 -3.53 -2.72
N ALA A 48 -7.88 -4.51 -1.87
CA ALA A 48 -7.15 -4.73 -0.62
C ALA A 48 -6.03 -5.74 -0.87
N GLU A 49 -4.79 -5.33 -0.66
CA GLU A 49 -3.58 -6.10 -0.92
C GLU A 49 -2.85 -6.41 0.38
N LEU A 50 -2.76 -7.68 0.76
CA LEU A 50 -1.96 -8.13 1.89
C LEU A 50 -0.47 -8.06 1.51
N THR A 51 0.24 -7.08 2.04
CA THR A 51 1.64 -6.79 1.63
C THR A 51 2.70 -7.25 2.61
N SER A 52 2.31 -7.69 3.81
CA SER A 52 3.24 -8.17 4.83
C SER A 52 2.52 -9.03 5.85
N VAL A 53 3.18 -10.11 6.28
CA VAL A 53 2.82 -10.99 7.39
C VAL A 53 4.10 -11.24 8.16
N VAL A 54 4.19 -10.76 9.40
CA VAL A 54 5.40 -10.85 10.23
C VAL A 54 5.05 -11.57 11.52
N LYS A 55 5.71 -12.70 11.78
CA LYS A 55 5.61 -13.42 13.05
C LYS A 55 6.65 -12.87 14.03
N THR A 56 6.25 -12.62 15.27
CA THR A 56 7.15 -12.24 16.36
C THR A 56 6.70 -12.91 17.64
N GLY A 57 7.47 -13.91 18.07
CA GLY A 57 7.09 -14.77 19.21
C GLY A 57 5.74 -15.46 18.96
N ASN A 58 4.77 -15.21 19.85
CA ASN A 58 3.43 -15.77 19.80
C ASN A 58 2.41 -14.88 19.08
N ARG A 59 2.86 -13.90 18.27
CA ARG A 59 2.00 -12.95 17.57
C ARG A 59 2.31 -12.94 16.09
N VAL A 60 1.30 -12.63 15.28
CA VAL A 60 1.48 -12.31 13.86
C VAL A 60 0.90 -10.93 13.58
N THR A 61 1.63 -10.08 12.86
CA THR A 61 1.16 -8.77 12.42
C THR A 61 1.05 -8.77 10.91
N VAL A 62 -0.11 -8.35 10.41
CA VAL A 62 -0.39 -8.24 8.97
C VAL A 62 -0.49 -6.78 8.55
N LYS A 63 -0.16 -6.49 7.30
CA LYS A 63 -0.32 -5.16 6.70
C LYS A 63 -1.04 -5.23 5.36
N VAL A 64 -2.16 -4.54 5.26
CA VAL A 64 -2.99 -4.43 4.05
C VAL A 64 -2.87 -3.03 3.46
N ARG A 65 -2.71 -2.93 2.15
CA ARG A 65 -2.79 -1.68 1.39
C ARG A 65 -4.06 -1.66 0.57
N PHE A 66 -4.68 -0.50 0.49
CA PHE A 66 -5.84 -0.29 -0.34
C PHE A 66 -5.43 0.48 -1.58
N MET A 67 -5.57 -0.14 -2.75
CA MET A 67 -5.11 0.37 -4.02
C MET A 67 -6.30 0.65 -4.92
N GLU A 68 -6.28 1.78 -5.63
CA GLU A 68 -7.28 2.12 -6.63
C GLU A 68 -7.26 1.09 -7.77
N THR A 69 -8.41 0.50 -8.07
CA THR A 69 -8.59 -0.39 -9.23
C THR A 69 -9.46 0.25 -10.31
N ASP A 70 -10.34 1.19 -9.92
CA ASP A 70 -11.17 1.97 -10.83
C ASP A 70 -11.01 3.48 -10.54
N PRO A 71 -10.41 4.26 -11.46
CA PRO A 71 -10.24 5.71 -11.29
C PRO A 71 -11.55 6.50 -11.32
N ASP A 72 -12.64 5.90 -11.83
CA ASP A 72 -13.98 6.51 -11.81
C ASP A 72 -14.71 6.28 -10.48
N ALA A 73 -14.20 5.39 -9.62
CA ALA A 73 -14.66 5.18 -8.26
C ALA A 73 -14.22 6.32 -7.30
N LYS A 74 -14.89 7.47 -7.42
CA LYS A 74 -14.60 8.69 -6.63
C LYS A 74 -15.30 8.73 -5.26
N LYS A 75 -15.49 7.57 -4.62
CA LYS A 75 -16.20 7.47 -3.34
C LYS A 75 -15.21 7.44 -2.16
N ILE A 76 -15.62 8.04 -1.04
CA ILE A 76 -15.00 7.80 0.26
C ILE A 76 -15.55 6.46 0.74
N SER A 77 -14.66 5.50 1.00
CA SER A 77 -15.04 4.18 1.51
C SER A 77 -14.69 4.10 2.99
N VAL A 78 -15.73 4.14 3.84
CA VAL A 78 -15.58 3.91 5.28
C VAL A 78 -15.71 2.41 5.51
N LEU A 79 -14.60 1.74 5.78
CA LEU A 79 -14.62 0.30 6.02
C LEU A 79 -15.18 -0.03 7.40
N TYR A 80 -14.82 0.78 8.40
CA TYR A 80 -15.44 0.79 9.71
C TYR A 80 -15.19 2.13 10.42
N SER A 81 -16.19 2.62 11.13
CA SER A 81 -16.16 3.91 11.84
C SER A 81 -15.63 3.80 13.28
N ARG A 82 -15.76 2.60 13.86
CA ARG A 82 -15.28 2.22 15.19
C ARG A 82 -15.08 0.71 15.26
N LEU A 83 -14.19 0.27 16.12
CA LEU A 83 -13.98 -1.15 16.43
C LEU A 83 -14.67 -1.48 17.76
N ASP A 84 -15.99 -1.65 17.72
CA ASP A 84 -16.77 -2.04 18.91
C ASP A 84 -16.70 -3.55 19.17
N LYS A 85 -17.34 -4.01 20.26
CA LYS A 85 -17.27 -5.41 20.68
C LYS A 85 -17.78 -6.37 19.60
N ALA A 86 -18.90 -6.04 18.95
CA ALA A 86 -19.49 -6.91 17.93
C ALA A 86 -18.57 -7.00 16.71
N ALA A 87 -18.03 -5.87 16.26
CA ALA A 87 -17.10 -5.85 15.14
C ALA A 87 -15.81 -6.62 15.47
N TYR A 88 -15.25 -6.42 16.68
CA TYR A 88 -14.08 -7.15 17.16
C TYR A 88 -14.25 -8.68 17.15
N GLU A 89 -15.41 -9.19 17.57
CA GLU A 89 -15.64 -10.63 17.71
C GLU A 89 -16.00 -11.32 16.37
N ASN A 90 -16.52 -10.57 15.39
CA ASN A 90 -17.10 -11.16 14.18
C ASN A 90 -16.41 -10.76 12.88
N ASP A 91 -15.82 -9.57 12.80
CA ASP A 91 -15.44 -8.97 11.50
C ASP A 91 -13.93 -8.98 11.24
N PHE A 92 -13.11 -9.10 12.30
CA PHE A 92 -11.64 -9.06 12.20
C PHE A 92 -11.01 -10.33 12.77
N TYR A 93 -10.65 -11.26 11.89
CA TYR A 93 -10.02 -12.49 12.33
C TYR A 93 -9.12 -13.11 11.27
N LEU A 94 -8.14 -13.86 11.74
CA LEU A 94 -7.49 -14.89 10.93
C LEU A 94 -8.27 -16.19 11.07
N LEU A 95 -8.46 -16.89 9.98
CA LEU A 95 -8.92 -18.27 9.95
C LEU A 95 -7.72 -19.17 9.62
N ALA A 96 -7.46 -20.13 10.48
CA ALA A 96 -6.46 -21.17 10.27
C ALA A 96 -7.12 -22.52 10.57
N GLY A 97 -7.23 -23.37 9.55
CA GLY A 97 -8.10 -24.55 9.59
C GLY A 97 -9.56 -24.15 9.87
N ASP A 98 -10.11 -24.65 10.97
CA ASP A 98 -11.46 -24.39 11.47
C ASP A 98 -11.51 -23.35 12.61
N LYS A 99 -10.35 -22.79 12.99
CA LYS A 99 -10.22 -21.89 14.15
C LYS A 99 -10.12 -20.44 13.75
N LYS A 100 -10.93 -19.61 14.41
CA LYS A 100 -10.85 -18.15 14.35
C LYS A 100 -9.87 -17.61 15.39
N TYR A 101 -8.98 -16.74 14.96
CA TYR A 101 -8.04 -16.01 15.80
C TYR A 101 -8.37 -14.52 15.74
N LEU A 102 -8.86 -13.97 16.85
CA LEU A 102 -9.26 -12.57 16.96
C LEU A 102 -8.05 -11.65 17.13
N LEU A 103 -8.25 -10.35 16.86
CA LEU A 103 -7.23 -9.33 17.14
C LEU A 103 -6.74 -9.40 18.59
N LEU A 104 -5.45 -9.24 18.82
CA LEU A 104 -4.93 -9.04 20.16
C LEU A 104 -5.37 -7.68 20.71
N LYS A 105 -5.41 -7.58 22.04
CA LYS A 105 -5.62 -6.32 22.76
C LYS A 105 -4.36 -5.93 23.51
N ASP A 106 -4.18 -4.62 23.71
CA ASP A 106 -3.19 -4.10 24.66
C ASP A 106 -3.65 -4.31 26.12
N SER A 107 -2.82 -3.88 27.07
CA SER A 107 -3.11 -3.99 28.50
C SER A 107 -4.30 -3.14 28.96
N ALA A 108 -4.73 -2.16 28.16
CA ALA A 108 -5.91 -1.34 28.39
C ALA A 108 -7.18 -1.93 27.70
N GLY A 109 -7.05 -3.08 27.05
CA GLY A 109 -8.16 -3.74 26.35
C GLY A 109 -8.45 -3.18 24.96
N LYS A 110 -7.61 -2.31 24.41
CA LYS A 110 -7.77 -1.77 23.06
C LYS A 110 -7.23 -2.75 22.02
N PRO A 111 -7.97 -3.06 20.94
CA PRO A 111 -7.47 -3.90 19.87
C PRO A 111 -6.20 -3.33 19.23
N LEU A 112 -5.26 -4.21 18.88
CA LEU A 112 -4.02 -3.88 18.18
C LEU A 112 -4.27 -3.73 16.67
N ALA A 113 -5.11 -2.77 16.32
CA ALA A 113 -5.45 -2.34 14.96
C ALA A 113 -5.92 -0.87 15.00
N PRO A 114 -5.97 -0.15 13.87
CA PRO A 114 -6.55 1.19 13.83
C PRO A 114 -7.99 1.21 14.37
N GLU A 115 -8.35 2.17 15.23
CA GLU A 115 -9.71 2.28 15.81
C GLU A 115 -10.78 2.58 14.75
N LYS A 116 -10.37 3.17 13.62
CA LYS A 116 -11.21 3.54 12.47
C LYS A 116 -10.40 3.41 11.18
N LEU A 117 -11.06 3.02 10.09
CA LEU A 117 -10.47 3.01 8.75
C LEU A 117 -11.37 3.70 7.74
N VAL A 118 -10.87 4.81 7.19
CA VAL A 118 -11.50 5.55 6.09
C VAL A 118 -10.49 5.64 4.97
N LEU A 119 -10.90 5.17 3.79
CA LEU A 119 -10.07 5.23 2.60
C LEU A 119 -10.20 6.61 1.95
N SER A 120 -9.07 7.14 1.49
CA SER A 120 -9.00 8.36 0.69
C SER A 120 -9.94 8.24 -0.52
N ASN A 121 -10.47 9.38 -0.98
CA ASN A 121 -11.28 9.45 -2.20
C ASN A 121 -10.45 9.67 -3.47
N LYS A 122 -9.13 9.81 -3.35
CA LYS A 122 -8.20 10.08 -4.45
C LYS A 122 -6.86 9.40 -4.25
N GLY A 123 -6.17 9.19 -5.37
CA GLY A 123 -4.80 8.70 -5.43
C GLY A 123 -4.71 7.18 -5.53
N LYS A 124 -3.59 6.69 -6.08
CA LYS A 124 -3.40 5.24 -6.32
C LYS A 124 -3.38 4.42 -5.03
N LEU A 125 -2.83 4.95 -3.95
CA LEU A 125 -2.90 4.37 -2.60
C LEU A 125 -4.02 5.07 -1.83
N ARG A 126 -5.08 4.32 -1.50
CA ARG A 126 -6.28 4.80 -0.82
C ARG A 126 -6.18 4.70 0.70
N GLY A 127 -5.37 3.78 1.22
CA GLY A 127 -5.21 3.61 2.66
C GLY A 127 -4.29 2.45 3.03
N ILE A 128 -4.01 2.34 4.34
CA ILE A 128 -3.24 1.25 4.93
C ILE A 128 -3.97 0.79 6.18
N TRP A 129 -4.08 -0.53 6.35
CA TRP A 129 -4.56 -1.16 7.57
C TRP A 129 -3.51 -2.15 8.08
N TYR A 130 -3.49 -2.36 9.39
CA TYR A 130 -2.66 -3.38 10.02
C TYR A 130 -3.39 -3.94 11.24
N GLY A 131 -3.09 -5.18 11.57
CA GLY A 131 -3.66 -5.86 12.72
C GLY A 131 -2.70 -6.89 13.28
N THR A 132 -2.68 -7.01 14.59
CA THR A 132 -1.89 -8.05 15.28
C THR A 132 -2.83 -9.09 15.88
N PHE A 133 -2.55 -10.36 15.61
CA PHE A 133 -3.31 -11.53 16.05
C PHE A 133 -2.41 -12.48 16.84
N PRO A 134 -2.97 -13.40 17.64
CA PRO A 134 -2.22 -14.57 18.11
C PRO A 134 -1.66 -15.32 16.91
N ALA A 135 -0.42 -15.82 17.00
CA ALA A 135 0.16 -16.65 15.95
C ALA A 135 -0.58 -17.99 15.89
N PRO A 136 -1.19 -18.37 14.75
CA PRO A 136 -1.70 -19.72 14.54
C PRO A 136 -0.57 -20.77 14.54
N PRO A 137 -0.89 -22.07 14.59
CA PRO A 137 0.08 -23.13 14.39
C PRO A 137 0.86 -22.98 13.08
N GLU A 138 2.11 -23.43 13.08
CA GLU A 138 2.96 -23.37 11.88
C GLU A 138 2.46 -24.33 10.80
N GLY A 139 2.70 -23.97 9.54
CA GLY A 139 2.31 -24.78 8.38
C GLY A 139 0.83 -24.69 8.00
N GLU A 140 0.00 -23.97 8.75
CA GLU A 140 -1.40 -23.75 8.38
C GLU A 140 -1.56 -22.68 7.30
N SER A 141 -2.50 -22.92 6.38
CA SER A 141 -2.98 -21.94 5.41
C SER A 141 -3.90 -20.93 6.10
N LEU A 142 -3.62 -19.65 5.93
CA LEU A 142 -4.34 -18.57 6.58
C LEU A 142 -5.25 -17.82 5.62
N MET A 143 -6.41 -17.41 6.12
CA MET A 143 -7.25 -16.39 5.49
C MET A 143 -7.47 -15.23 6.46
N LEU A 144 -7.39 -14.00 5.98
CA LEU A 144 -7.71 -12.80 6.73
C LEU A 144 -9.09 -12.30 6.34
N PHE A 145 -9.95 -12.13 7.34
CA PHE A 145 -11.27 -11.56 7.19
C PHE A 145 -11.30 -10.15 7.77
N LEU A 146 -11.85 -9.23 6.99
CA LEU A 146 -12.06 -7.82 7.31
C LEU A 146 -13.47 -7.43 6.84
N PRO A 147 -14.13 -6.44 7.48
CA PRO A 147 -15.46 -6.02 7.08
C PRO A 147 -15.45 -5.38 5.69
N ASN A 148 -16.45 -5.74 4.86
CA ASN A 148 -16.66 -5.19 3.52
C ASN A 148 -15.49 -5.39 2.54
N ILE A 149 -14.73 -6.46 2.71
CA ILE A 149 -13.62 -6.85 1.83
C ILE A 149 -13.73 -8.35 1.58
N GLU A 150 -13.46 -8.78 0.36
CA GLU A 150 -13.27 -10.21 0.08
C GLU A 150 -12.17 -10.81 0.98
N PRO A 151 -12.32 -12.05 1.47
CA PRO A 151 -11.30 -12.68 2.30
C PRO A 151 -9.94 -12.68 1.61
N LEU A 152 -8.89 -12.25 2.33
CA LEU A 152 -7.53 -12.21 1.81
C LEU A 152 -6.84 -13.53 2.14
N GLY A 153 -6.66 -14.38 1.15
CA GLY A 153 -5.93 -15.63 1.27
C GLY A 153 -6.20 -16.58 0.11
N PRO A 154 -5.67 -17.81 0.16
CA PRO A 154 -4.81 -18.33 1.23
C PRO A 154 -3.42 -17.66 1.25
N PHE A 155 -2.81 -17.54 2.42
CA PHE A 155 -1.40 -17.15 2.59
C PHE A 155 -0.75 -17.92 3.73
N SER A 156 0.58 -17.97 3.76
CA SER A 156 1.35 -18.61 4.83
C SER A 156 2.14 -17.58 5.63
N MET A 157 2.44 -17.89 6.88
CA MET A 157 3.42 -17.13 7.67
C MET A 157 4.82 -17.49 7.17
N THR A 158 5.54 -16.55 6.58
CA THR A 158 7.00 -16.68 6.44
C THR A 158 7.62 -16.44 7.80
N GLY A 159 8.09 -17.50 8.45
CA GLY A 159 8.91 -17.39 9.64
C GLY A 159 10.28 -16.82 9.29
N GLU A 160 10.79 -15.92 10.11
CA GLU A 160 12.24 -15.71 10.28
C GLU A 160 12.70 -16.58 11.46
#